data_AF-A0A2E3BWM4-F1
#
_entry.id   AF-A0A2E3BWM4-F1
#
_cell.length_a   1.000
_cell.length_b   1.000
_cell.length_c   1.000
_cell.angle_alpha   90.00
_cell.angle_beta   90.00
_cell.angle_gamma   90.00
#
_symmetry.space_group_name_H-M   'P 1'
#
loop_
_entity.id
_entity.type
_entity.pdbx_description
1 polymer ?
#
loop_
_entity_poly.entity_id
_entity_poly.type
_entity_poly.pdbx_seq_one_letter_code
_entity_poly.pdbx_strand_id
1 'polypeptide(L)' 'MGIPVGDDEYVDKIIIDVCARKFLLRSSKGTSRKVECETTEQFMDVLEVITNQADPDLIEYTDLAIVDS' A
#
# COMPACT_ATOMS: atom_id res chain seq x y z
N MET A 1 9.68 10.32 -5.51
CA MET A 1 8.72 11.07 -6.34
C MET A 1 7.42 10.25 -6.30
N GLY A 2 6.30 10.78 -5.80
CA GLY A 2 5.12 9.96 -5.46
C GLY A 2 4.29 9.48 -6.67
N ILE A 3 3.46 8.44 -6.48
CA ILE A 3 2.50 7.96 -7.50
C ILE A 3 1.33 8.94 -7.59
N PRO A 4 0.93 9.42 -8.79
CA PRO A 4 -0.25 10.26 -8.97
C PRO A 4 -1.54 9.44 -8.89
N VAL A 5 -2.47 9.84 -8.00
CA VAL A 5 -3.78 9.17 -7.78
C VAL A 5 -4.95 10.06 -8.20
N GLY A 6 -4.71 11.34 -8.53
CA GLY A 6 -5.67 12.30 -9.08
C GLY A 6 -5.11 13.73 -9.12
N ASP A 7 -5.90 14.71 -9.61
CA ASP A 7 -5.57 16.10 -10.04
C ASP A 7 -4.60 16.97 -9.20
N ASP A 8 -4.19 16.56 -8.00
CA ASP A 8 -3.02 17.09 -7.26
C ASP A 8 -2.75 16.18 -6.03
N GLU A 9 -3.15 14.91 -6.13
CA GLU A 9 -3.08 13.94 -5.04
C GLU A 9 -2.03 12.89 -5.37
N TYR A 10 -0.99 12.86 -4.54
CA TYR A 10 0.06 11.86 -4.60
C TYR A 10 -0.01 10.97 -3.37
N VAL A 11 0.32 9.70 -3.59
CA VAL A 11 0.58 8.76 -2.51
C VAL A 11 1.96 9.06 -1.97
N ASP A 12 2.00 9.42 -0.69
CA ASP A 12 3.22 9.74 0.03
C ASP A 12 3.72 8.54 0.85
N LYS A 13 2.81 7.64 1.26
CA LYS A 13 3.19 6.43 1.99
C LYS A 13 2.34 5.24 1.59
N ILE A 14 2.98 4.10 1.41
CA ILE A 14 2.31 2.83 1.13
C ILE A 14 2.67 1.86 2.25
N ILE A 15 1.66 1.38 2.94
CA ILE A 15 1.81 0.39 4.01
C ILE A 15 1.32 -0.95 3.47
N ILE A 16 2.20 -1.95 3.45
CA ILE A 16 1.91 -3.29 2.94
C ILE A 16 1.86 -4.27 4.10
N ASP A 17 0.70 -4.88 4.27
CA ASP A 17 0.46 -5.92 5.25
C ASP A 17 0.49 -7.28 4.55
N VAL A 18 1.64 -7.97 4.64
CA VAL A 18 1.84 -9.29 4.04
C VAL A 18 1.06 -10.39 4.75
N CYS A 19 0.75 -10.19 6.04
CA CYS A 19 0.04 -11.16 6.86
C CYS A 19 -1.46 -11.15 6.53
N ALA A 20 -2.05 -9.97 6.46
CA ALA A 20 -3.45 -9.78 6.10
C ALA A 20 -3.68 -9.68 4.58
N ARG A 21 -2.61 -9.58 3.78
CA ARG A 21 -2.65 -9.30 2.33
C ARG A 21 -3.44 -8.05 2.00
N LYS A 22 -3.13 -6.98 2.72
CA LYS A 22 -3.80 -5.67 2.58
C LYS A 22 -2.79 -4.59 2.24
N PHE A 23 -3.23 -3.65 1.42
CA PHE A 23 -2.47 -2.46 1.09
C PHE A 23 -3.19 -1.24 1.66
N LEU A 24 -2.44 -0.38 2.33
CA LEU A 24 -2.93 0.88 2.86
C LEU A 24 -2.12 2.00 2.21
N LEU A 25 -2.73 2.68 1.25
CA LEU A 25 -2.16 3.84 0.60
C LEU A 25 -2.57 5.10 1.34
N ARG A 26 -1.60 5.92 1.71
CA ARG A 26 -1.81 7.20 2.36
C ARG A 26 -1.48 8.32 1.38
N SER A 27 -2.49 9.08 1.02
CA SER A 27 -2.36 10.27 0.19
C SER A 27 -1.91 11.46 1.03
N SER A 28 -1.13 12.36 0.42
CA SER A 28 -0.67 13.62 1.04
C SER A 28 -1.82 14.52 1.49
N LYS A 29 -2.99 14.42 0.84
CA LYS A 29 -4.22 15.14 1.24
C LYS A 29 -4.90 14.60 2.51
N GLY A 30 -4.34 13.58 3.16
CA GLY A 30 -4.90 12.95 4.35
C GLY A 30 -5.93 11.85 4.06
N THR A 31 -6.22 11.59 2.79
CA THR A 31 -7.04 10.45 2.37
C THR A 31 -6.25 9.15 2.50
N SER A 32 -6.85 8.13 3.09
CA SER A 32 -6.27 6.78 3.14
C SER A 32 -7.13 5.80 2.38
N ARG A 33 -6.53 5.03 1.47
CA ARG A 33 -7.20 4.01 0.67
C ARG A 33 -6.73 2.63 1.12
N LYS A 34 -7.67 1.76 1.51
CA LYS A 34 -7.39 0.36 1.79
C LYS A 34 -7.77 -0.49 0.59
N VAL A 35 -6.88 -1.41 0.23
CA VAL A 35 -7.10 -2.44 -0.79
C VAL A 35 -6.92 -3.77 -0.10
N GLU A 36 -7.97 -4.59 -0.10
CA GLU A 36 -7.97 -5.92 0.50
C GLU A 36 -8.00 -6.94 -0.62
N CYS A 37 -7.05 -7.87 -0.62
CA CYS A 37 -6.97 -8.91 -1.65
C CYS A 37 -7.52 -10.22 -1.09
N GLU A 38 -8.44 -10.87 -1.82
CA GLU A 38 -9.01 -12.16 -1.43
C GLU A 38 -8.07 -13.33 -1.71
N THR A 39 -7.24 -13.22 -2.77
CA THR A 39 -6.32 -14.26 -3.20
C THR A 39 -4.87 -13.77 -3.16
N THR A 40 -3.93 -14.70 -2.98
CA THR A 40 -2.50 -14.42 -3.04
C THR A 40 -2.09 -13.88 -4.41
N GLU A 41 -2.72 -14.36 -5.48
CA GLU A 41 -2.46 -13.90 -6.86
C GLU A 41 -2.81 -12.42 -7.01
N GLN A 42 -3.99 -11.99 -6.55
CA GLN A 42 -4.35 -10.56 -6.53
C GLN A 42 -3.38 -9.74 -5.70
N PHE A 43 -2.92 -10.28 -4.56
CA PHE A 43 -1.94 -9.59 -3.74
C PHE A 43 -0.61 -9.41 -4.47
N MET A 44 -0.09 -10.44 -5.14
CA MET A 44 1.16 -10.36 -5.90
C MET A 44 1.05 -9.38 -7.08
N ASP A 45 -0.07 -9.38 -7.79
CA ASP A 45 -0.31 -8.46 -8.91
C ASP A 45 -0.30 -6.99 -8.45
N VAL A 46 -1.03 -6.67 -7.38
CA VAL A 46 -1.06 -5.31 -6.80
C VAL A 46 0.29 -4.92 -6.21
N LEU A 47 0.98 -5.85 -5.54
CA LEU A 47 2.31 -5.62 -4.99
C LEU A 47 3.31 -5.26 -6.09
N GLU A 48 3.28 -5.98 -7.20
CA GLU A 48 4.17 -5.72 -8.34
C GLU A 48 3.90 -4.33 -8.93
N VAL A 49 2.64 -3.99 -9.16
CA VAL A 49 2.24 -2.66 -9.68
C VAL A 49 2.71 -1.55 -8.75
N ILE A 50 2.50 -1.69 -7.45
CA ILE A 50 2.95 -0.73 -6.44
C ILE A 50 4.47 -0.62 -6.45
N THR A 51 5.18 -1.74 -6.46
CA THR A 51 6.66 -1.73 -6.43
C THR A 51 7.25 -1.19 -7.75
N ASN A 52 6.52 -1.30 -8.86
CA ASN A 52 6.91 -0.79 -10.16
C ASN A 52 6.64 0.73 -10.31
N GLN A 53 5.52 1.20 -9.74
CA GLN A 53 5.09 2.60 -9.87
C GLN A 53 5.58 3.49 -8.72
N ALA A 54 5.66 2.96 -7.50
CA ALA A 54 6.12 3.69 -6.32
C ALA A 54 7.60 3.46 -6.11
N ASP A 55 8.26 4.51 -5.61
CA ASP A 55 9.60 4.37 -5.06
C ASP A 55 9.56 3.38 -3.88
N PRO A 56 10.51 2.43 -3.80
CA PRO A 56 10.59 1.47 -2.70
C PRO A 56 10.80 2.16 -1.35
N ASP A 57 11.33 3.38 -1.33
CA ASP A 57 11.50 4.21 -0.14
C ASP A 57 10.16 4.66 0.47
N LEU A 58 9.09 4.72 -0.33
CA LEU A 58 7.74 5.06 0.11
C LEU A 58 6.96 3.81 0.60
N ILE A 59 7.52 2.62 0.40
CA ILE A 59 6.89 1.34 0.72
C ILE A 59 7.36 0.89 2.10
N GLU A 60 6.42 0.84 3.04
CA GLU A 60 6.63 0.35 4.40
C GLU A 60 5.93 -1.00 4.55
N TYR A 61 6.71 -2.06 4.72
CA TYR A 61 6.17 -3.37 5.07
C TYR A 61 5.90 -3.40 6.57
N THR A 62 4.63 -3.57 6.94
CA THR A 62 4.25 -3.70 8.35
C THR A 62 3.67 -5.08 8.56
N ASP A 63 4.29 -5.85 9.44
CA ASP A 63 3.62 -6.96 10.09
C ASP A 63 2.66 -6.36 11.13
N LEU A 64 1.46 -5.98 10.69
CA LEU A 64 0.34 -5.69 11.60
C LEU A 64 -0.19 -6.97 12.26
N ALA A 65 0.64 -8.03 12.31
CA ALA A 65 0.62 -9.06 13.34
C ALA A 65 1.01 -8.44 14.69
N ILE A 66 0.19 -7.53 15.19
CA ILE A 66 0.07 -7.39 16.63
C ILE A 66 -0.63 -8.68 17.07
N VAL A 67 0.18 -9.66 17.44
CA VAL A 67 -0.24 -10.68 18.39
C VAL A 67 -0.74 -9.97 19.65
N ASP A 68 -2.03 -10.14 19.91
CA ASP A 68 -2.60 -10.48 21.23
C ASP A 68 -2.31 -9.56 22.43
N SER A 69 -3.32 -8.76 22.82
CA SER A 69 -3.87 -8.68 24.20
C SER A 69 -5.14 -7.82 24.24
#